data_AF-A0A4Y7JPM0-F1
#
_entry.id   AF-A0A4Y7JPM0-F1
#
_cell.length_a   1.000
_cell.length_b   1.000
_cell.length_c   1.000
_cell.angle_alpha   90.00
_cell.angle_beta   90.00
_cell.angle_gamma   90.00
#
_symmetry.space_group_name_H-M   'P 1'
#
loop_
_entity.id
_entity.type
_entity.pdbx_description
1 polymer ?
#
loop_
_entity_poly.entity_id
_entity_poly.type
_entity_poly.pdbx_seq_one_letter_code
_entity_poly.pdbx_strand_id
1 'polypeptide(L)' 'MTEADPKWKTKGLSVQVLSKIGFALKPESILEIPCLALCDEAEEVKVEAVISIPMIVLCAGLGELPHMLRRLE' A
#
# COMPACT_ATOMS: atom_id res chain seq x y z
N MET A 1 -12.48 31.40 -6.65
CA MET A 1 -11.95 30.26 -7.42
C MET A 1 -11.63 29.17 -6.42
N THR A 2 -12.40 28.09 -6.40
CA THR A 2 -12.09 26.93 -5.57
C THR A 2 -10.86 26.27 -6.18
N GLU A 3 -9.72 26.39 -5.52
CA GLU A 3 -8.49 25.72 -5.92
C GLU A 3 -8.80 24.22 -5.95
N ALA A 4 -8.78 23.62 -7.14
CA ALA A 4 -9.06 22.20 -7.29
C ALA A 4 -8.03 21.44 -6.46
N ASP A 5 -8.50 20.62 -5.52
CA ASP A 5 -7.60 19.85 -4.66
C ASP A 5 -6.59 19.10 -5.53
N PRO A 6 -5.28 19.19 -5.22
CA PRO A 6 -4.28 18.59 -6.08
C PRO A 6 -4.53 17.09 -6.20
N LYS A 7 -4.76 16.59 -7.42
CA LYS A 7 -5.08 15.18 -7.68
C LYS A 7 -4.06 14.20 -7.07
N TRP A 8 -2.80 14.64 -6.92
CA TRP A 8 -1.75 13.86 -6.26
C TRP A 8 -2.09 13.52 -4.80
N LYS A 9 -2.82 14.38 -4.08
CA LYS A 9 -3.26 14.11 -2.70
C LYS A 9 -4.19 12.91 -2.63
N THR A 10 -5.19 12.87 -3.52
CA THR A 10 -6.16 11.75 -3.57
C THR A 10 -5.48 10.44 -3.95
N LYS A 11 -4.50 10.50 -4.88
CA LYS A 11 -3.68 9.33 -5.24
C LYS A 11 -2.84 8.86 -4.05
N GLY A 12 -2.13 9.76 -3.38
CA GLY A 12 -1.32 9.43 -2.20
C GLY A 12 -2.18 8.83 -1.07
N LEU A 13 -3.35 9.41 -0.80
CA LEU A 13 -4.30 8.86 0.18
C LEU A 13 -4.75 7.44 -0.19
N SER A 14 -4.93 7.15 -1.47
CA SER A 14 -5.30 5.80 -1.92
C SER A 14 -4.18 4.78 -1.63
N VAL A 15 -2.92 5.17 -1.83
CA VAL A 15 -1.74 4.36 -1.47
C VAL A 15 -1.65 4.15 0.05
N GLN A 16 -1.86 5.21 0.84
CA GLN A 16 -1.87 5.13 2.32
C GLN A 16 -2.98 4.24 2.88
N VAL A 17 -4.18 4.33 2.31
CA VAL A 17 -5.30 3.47 2.73
C VAL A 17 -4.94 2.02 2.47
N LEU A 18 -4.47 1.73 1.26
CA LEU A 18 -4.05 0.38 0.89
C LEU A 18 -2.93 -0.15 1.79
N SER A 19 -1.96 0.67 2.20
CA SER A 19 -0.89 0.19 3.09
C SER A 19 -1.37 -0.20 4.48
N LYS A 20 -2.51 0.32 4.92
CA LYS A 20 -3.12 0.01 6.22
C LYS A 20 -4.07 -1.19 6.17
N ILE A 21 -4.82 -1.35 5.08
CA ILE A 21 -5.83 -2.42 4.96
C ILE A 21 -5.41 -3.57 4.03
N GLY A 22 -4.27 -3.43 3.35
CA GLY A 22 -3.84 -4.33 2.28
C GLY A 22 -3.69 -5.77 2.71
N PHE A 23 -3.32 -6.03 3.98
CA PHE A 23 -3.20 -7.39 4.51
C PHE A 23 -4.53 -8.20 4.46
N ALA A 24 -5.67 -7.52 4.35
CA ALA A 24 -6.99 -8.14 4.21
C ALA A 24 -7.37 -8.41 2.74
N LEU A 25 -6.57 -7.94 1.78
CA LEU A 25 -6.76 -8.15 0.36
C LEU A 25 -5.96 -9.37 -0.11
N LYS A 26 -6.33 -9.90 -1.29
CA LYS A 26 -5.62 -11.04 -1.88
C LYS A 26 -4.14 -10.68 -2.10
N PRO A 27 -3.18 -11.57 -1.79
CA PRO A 27 -1.76 -11.32 -1.97
C PRO A 27 -1.38 -10.89 -3.39
N GLU A 28 -2.10 -11.43 -4.38
CA GLU A 28 -1.86 -11.22 -5.81
C GLU A 28 -2.11 -9.77 -6.26
N SER A 29 -2.96 -9.01 -5.57
CA SER A 29 -3.34 -7.64 -5.96
C SER A 29 -2.78 -6.55 -5.04
N ILE A 30 -2.16 -6.93 -3.92
CA ILE A 30 -1.79 -5.98 -2.85
C ILE A 30 -0.71 -4.97 -3.27
N LEU A 31 0.11 -5.31 -4.27
CA LEU A 31 1.20 -4.46 -4.78
C LEU A 31 0.85 -3.73 -6.08
N GLU A 32 -0.30 -3.99 -6.71
CA GLU A 32 -0.61 -3.41 -8.02
C GLU A 32 -0.71 -1.88 -7.97
N ILE A 33 -1.45 -1.34 -7.00
CA ILE A 33 -1.61 0.11 -6.81
C ILE A 33 -0.29 0.82 -6.44
N PRO A 34 0.50 0.36 -5.45
CA PRO A 34 1.77 1.03 -5.15
C PRO A 34 2.78 0.90 -6.30
N CYS A 35 2.78 -0.20 -7.06
CA CYS A 35 3.58 -0.29 -8.28
C CYS A 35 3.18 0.73 -9.34
N LEU A 36 1.88 0.98 -9.53
CA LEU A 36 1.41 2.06 -10.41
C LEU A 36 1.82 3.44 -9.88
N ALA A 37 1.76 3.64 -8.56
CA ALA A 37 2.12 4.90 -7.91
C ALA A 37 3.63 5.22 -7.99
N LEU A 38 4.50 4.21 -8.08
CA LEU A 38 5.94 4.41 -8.36
C LEU A 38 6.22 5.04 -9.73
N CYS A 39 5.28 4.90 -10.67
CA CYS A 39 5.37 5.45 -12.01
C CYS A 39 4.59 6.77 -12.17
N ASP A 40 4.12 7.40 -11.09
CA ASP A 40 3.34 8.63 -11.17
C ASP A 40 4.22 9.86 -11.48
N GLU A 41 3.65 10.82 -12.20
CA GLU A 41 4.30 12.08 -12.51
C GLU A 41 4.54 12.94 -11.25
N ALA A 42 3.69 12.82 -10.24
CA ALA A 42 3.83 13.55 -8.99
C ALA A 42 4.83 12.86 -8.05
N GLU A 43 5.87 13.60 -7.63
CA GLU A 43 6.90 13.09 -6.71
C GLU A 43 6.32 12.66 -5.37
N GLU A 44 5.32 13.37 -4.87
CA GLU A 44 4.63 13.06 -3.62
C GLU A 44 3.97 11.68 -3.64
N VAL A 45 3.44 11.27 -4.80
CA VAL A 45 2.79 9.96 -4.97
C VAL A 45 3.85 8.84 -5.01
N LYS A 46 4.98 9.09 -5.67
CA LYS A 46 6.11 8.14 -5.71
C LYS A 46 6.72 7.93 -4.34
N VAL A 47 6.96 9.00 -3.59
CA VAL A 47 7.48 8.94 -2.21
C VAL A 47 6.54 8.13 -1.33
N GLU A 48 5.23 8.37 -1.42
CA GLU A 48 4.23 7.62 -0.66
C GLU A 48 4.24 6.12 -1.00
N ALA A 49 4.39 5.77 -2.27
CA ALA A 49 4.52 4.38 -2.71
C ALA A 49 5.76 3.69 -2.12
N VAL A 50 6.91 4.36 -2.15
CA VAL A 50 8.17 3.84 -1.58
C VAL A 50 8.02 3.57 -0.07
N ILE A 51 7.35 4.45 0.66
CA ILE A 51 7.12 4.29 2.10
C ILE A 51 6.10 3.18 2.39
N SER A 52 5.06 3.06 1.55
CA SER A 52 3.95 2.14 1.76
C SER A 52 4.27 0.69 1.41
N ILE A 53 5.13 0.40 0.43
CA ILE A 53 5.48 -0.98 0.01
C ILE A 53 6.05 -1.83 1.16
N PRO A 54 7.06 -1.36 1.94
CA PRO A 54 7.57 -2.13 3.07
C PRO A 54 6.50 -2.45 4.12
N MET A 55 5.59 -1.51 4.39
CA MET A 55 4.48 -1.72 5.33
C MET A 55 3.54 -2.81 4.84
N ILE A 56 3.21 -2.80 3.54
CA ILE A 56 2.39 -3.82 2.90
C ILE A 56 3.05 -5.20 3.02
N VAL A 57 4.34 -5.32 2.69
CA VAL A 57 5.09 -6.58 2.75
C VAL A 57 5.16 -7.11 4.19
N LEU A 58 5.45 -6.24 5.15
CA LEU A 58 5.49 -6.60 6.57
C LEU A 58 4.12 -7.10 7.06
N CYS A 59 3.04 -6.37 6.75
CA CYS A 59 1.69 -6.72 7.19
C CYS A 59 1.14 -7.98 6.51
N ALA A 60 1.48 -8.23 5.24
CA ALA A 60 1.10 -9.47 4.55
C ALA A 60 1.74 -10.70 5.24
N GLY A 61 3.01 -10.61 5.62
CA GLY A 61 3.69 -11.69 6.35
C GLY A 61 3.12 -11.93 7.76
N LEU A 62 2.64 -10.88 8.43
CA LEU A 62 1.98 -11.01 9.74
C LEU A 62 0.67 -11.79 9.67
N GLY A 63 -0.06 -11.77 8.55
CA GLY A 63 -1.27 -12.58 8.35
C GLY A 63 -0.98 -14.09 8.30
N GLU A 64 0.20 -14.47 7.79
CA GLU A 64 0.64 -15.87 7.69
C GLU A 64 1.29 -16.38 8.98
N LEU A 65 1.79 -15.48 9.84
CA LEU A 65 2.50 -15.84 11.07
C LEU A 65 1.68 -16.77 12.00
N PRO A 66 0.37 -16.53 12.25
CA PRO A 66 -0.45 -17.46 13.04
C PRO A 66 -0.55 -18.86 12.42
N HIS A 67 -0.64 -18.95 11.09
CA HIS A 67 -0.69 -20.23 10.37
C HIS A 67 0.63 -20.98 10.49
N MET A 68 1.76 -20.27 10.40
CA MET A 68 3.09 -20.86 10.59
C MET A 68 3.31 -21.34 12.03
N LEU A 69 2.89 -20.56 13.03
CA LEU A 69 3.01 -20.94 14.45
C LEU A 69 2.19 -22.19 14.78
N ARG A 70 0.97 -22.32 14.23
CA ARG A 70 0.13 -23.52 14.41
C ARG A 70 0.77 -24.80 13.86
N ARG A 71 1.66 -24.70 12.86
CA ARG A 71 2.37 -25.86 12.29
C ARG A 71 3.54 -26.35 13.15
N LEU A 72 3.93 -25.59 14.16
CA LEU A 72 5.00 -25.95 15.10
C LEU A 72 4.47 -26.69 16.34
N GLU A 73 3.15 -26.71 16.54
CA GLU A 73 2.44 -27.51 17.54
C GLU A 73 2.17 -28.93 17.01
#